data_AF-X0UFI8-F1
#
_entry.id   AF-X0UFI8-F1
#
_cell.length_a   1.000
_cell.length_b   1.000
_cell.length_c   1.000
_cell.angle_alpha   90.00
_cell.angle_beta   90.00
_cell.angle_gamma   90.00
#
_symmetry.space_group_name_H-M   'P 1'
#
loop_
_entity.id
_entity.type
_entity.pdbx_description
1 polymer ?
#
loop_
_entity_poly.entity_id
_entity_poly.type
_entity_poly.pdbx_seq_one_letter_code
_entity_poly.pdbx_strand_id
1 'polypeptide(L)'
;MMPLLAPSLGFGLGLRVDHYEAILAGTPRVDWFEALTENYLVPGGKPLDNLMRIRERYPMVLHGVSMSIGSTQPLDRNYLA
;
A
#
# COMPACT_ATOMS: atom_id res chain seq x y z
N MET A 1 -2.17 -33.33 12.80
CA MET A 1 -2.60 -31.94 12.52
C MET A 1 -1.42 -31.22 11.88
N MET A 2 -1.45 -30.98 10.56
CA MET A 2 -0.38 -30.24 9.89
C MET A 2 -0.61 -28.73 10.12
N PRO A 3 0.44 -27.95 10.42
CA PRO A 3 0.28 -26.51 10.54
C PRO A 3 -0.08 -25.95 9.16
N LEU A 4 -1.09 -25.10 9.09
CA LEU A 4 -1.36 -24.25 7.94
C LEU A 4 -0.19 -23.26 7.83
N LEU A 5 0.91 -23.67 7.20
CA LEU A 5 1.93 -22.74 6.76
C LEU A 5 1.35 -21.99 5.58
N ALA A 6 0.97 -20.72 5.83
CA ALA A 6 0.61 -19.81 4.75
C ALA A 6 1.76 -19.76 3.74
N PRO A 7 1.46 -19.72 2.43
CA PRO A 7 2.49 -19.51 1.41
C PRO A 7 3.33 -18.27 1.74
N SER A 8 4.65 -18.36 1.56
CA SER A 8 5.50 -17.18 1.67
C SER A 8 5.11 -16.18 0.59
N LEU A 9 4.84 -14.93 1.00
CA LEU A 9 4.57 -13.82 0.08
C LEU A 9 5.86 -13.22 -0.54
N GLY A 10 7.03 -13.73 -0.15
CA GLY A 10 8.32 -13.17 -0.57
C GLY A 10 8.70 -11.89 0.20
N PHE A 11 9.55 -11.09 -0.42
CA PHE A 11 10.07 -9.82 0.11
C PHE A 11 9.16 -8.65 -0.27
N GLY A 12 8.52 -8.07 0.74
CA GLY A 12 7.73 -6.84 0.62
C GLY A 12 8.52 -5.58 0.98
N LEU A 13 8.24 -4.47 0.30
CA LEU A 13 8.82 -3.17 0.61
C LEU A 13 7.75 -2.10 0.77
N GLY A 14 7.92 -1.22 1.77
CA GLY A 14 7.06 -0.05 1.93
C GLY A 14 7.29 0.96 0.80
N LEU A 15 6.21 1.37 0.14
CA LEU A 15 6.25 2.35 -0.92
C LEU A 15 6.42 3.76 -0.34
N ARG A 16 7.45 4.47 -0.82
CA ARG A 16 7.80 5.84 -0.42
C ARG A 16 8.08 6.68 -1.66
N VAL A 17 7.79 7.97 -1.58
CA VAL A 17 7.94 8.93 -2.69
C VAL A 17 9.38 8.96 -3.20
N ASP A 18 10.36 8.91 -2.29
CA ASP A 18 11.80 8.91 -2.61
C ASP A 18 12.22 7.71 -3.47
N HIS A 19 11.42 6.64 -3.50
CA HIS A 19 11.72 5.43 -4.27
C HIS A 19 11.02 5.39 -5.63
N TYR A 20 10.06 6.29 -5.89
CA TYR A 20 9.27 6.26 -7.12
C TYR A 20 10.12 6.31 -8.38
N GLU A 21 11.09 7.20 -8.43
CA GLU A 21 11.94 7.35 -9.62
C GLU A 21 12.72 6.06 -9.89
N ALA A 22 13.37 5.49 -8.88
CA ALA A 22 14.11 4.24 -9.00
C ALA A 22 13.20 3.06 -9.40
N ILE A 23 12.00 2.98 -8.83
CA ILE A 23 11.02 1.93 -9.15
C ILE A 23 10.47 2.11 -10.57
N LEU A 24 10.23 3.34 -11.03
CA LEU A 24 9.68 3.61 -12.36
C LEU A 24 10.73 3.51 -13.46
N ALA A 25 12.00 3.80 -13.16
CA ALA A 25 13.11 3.73 -14.10
C ALA A 25 13.64 2.30 -14.32
N GLY A 26 13.44 1.40 -13.36
CA GLY A 26 13.93 0.02 -13.43
C GLY A 26 12.91 -0.97 -12.88
N THR A 27 13.31 -2.23 -12.67
CA THR A 27 12.45 -3.27 -12.04
C THR A 27 13.18 -3.84 -10.82
N PRO A 28 13.22 -3.14 -9.67
CA PRO A 28 13.87 -3.67 -8.48
C PRO A 28 13.29 -5.03 -8.08
N ARG A 29 14.13 -5.91 -7.53
CA ARG A 29 13.72 -7.24 -7.06
C ARG A 29 12.90 -7.11 -5.76
N VAL A 30 11.63 -6.80 -5.91
CA VAL A 30 10.62 -6.69 -4.85
C VAL A 30 9.41 -7.51 -5.28
N ASP A 31 8.91 -8.37 -4.40
CA ASP A 31 7.81 -9.28 -4.74
C ASP A 31 6.44 -8.57 -4.64
N TRP A 32 6.33 -7.59 -3.73
CA TRP A 32 5.14 -6.76 -3.57
C TRP A 32 5.44 -5.46 -2.79
N PHE A 33 4.59 -4.45 -2.97
CA PHE A 33 4.70 -3.19 -2.24
C PHE A 33 3.56 -3.00 -1.22
N GLU A 34 3.88 -2.39 -0.08
CA GLU A 34 2.89 -1.88 0.87
C GLU A 34 2.71 -0.37 0.67
N ALA A 35 1.49 0.10 0.47
CA ALA A 35 1.15 1.51 0.38
C ALA A 35 0.24 1.93 1.54
N LEU A 36 0.58 3.03 2.21
CA LEU A 36 -0.31 3.64 3.20
C LEU A 36 -1.47 4.32 2.50
N THR A 37 -2.69 3.81 2.68
CA THR A 37 -3.87 4.23 1.92
C THR A 37 -4.09 5.74 1.99
N GLU A 38 -3.92 6.32 3.17
CA GLU A 38 -4.18 7.73 3.47
C GLU A 38 -3.29 8.70 2.70
N ASN A 39 -2.12 8.26 2.24
CA ASN A 39 -1.28 9.09 1.36
C ASN A 39 -1.93 9.33 -0.02
N TYR A 40 -3.00 8.60 -0.35
CA TYR A 40 -3.64 8.59 -1.66
C TYR A 40 -5.15 8.85 -1.61
N LEU A 41 -5.75 9.05 -0.42
CA LEU A 41 -7.15 9.45 -0.25
C LEU A 41 -7.35 10.97 -0.49
N VAL A 42 -6.82 11.46 -1.61
CA VAL A 42 -6.94 12.84 -2.07
C VAL A 42 -7.38 12.88 -3.54
N PRO A 43 -7.94 14.00 -4.04
CA PRO A 43 -8.34 14.12 -5.45
C PRO A 43 -7.14 14.08 -6.41
N GLY A 44 -6.63 12.87 -6.69
CA GLY A 44 -5.58 12.64 -7.67
C GLY A 44 -4.21 13.22 -7.32
N GLY A 45 -3.48 13.62 -8.36
CA GLY A 45 -2.15 14.20 -8.26
C GLY A 45 -1.02 13.19 -8.51
N LYS A 46 0.19 13.73 -8.61
CA LYS A 46 1.41 12.97 -8.94
C LYS A 46 1.65 11.74 -8.06
N PRO A 47 1.39 11.76 -6.72
CA PRO A 47 1.52 10.56 -5.90
C PRO A 47 0.57 9.44 -6.32
N LEU A 48 -0.71 9.75 -6.60
CA LEU A 48 -1.69 8.75 -7.06
C LEU A 48 -1.32 8.22 -8.44
N ASP A 49 -0.91 9.10 -9.36
CA ASP A 49 -0.46 8.71 -10.70
C ASP A 49 0.71 7.72 -10.64
N ASN A 50 1.71 8.01 -9.79
CA ASN A 50 2.84 7.12 -9.58
C ASN A 50 2.42 5.79 -8.92
N LEU A 51 1.51 5.83 -7.94
CA LEU A 51 0.95 4.61 -7.33
C LEU A 51 0.31 3.71 -8.38
N MET A 52 -0.51 4.27 -9.27
CA MET A 52 -1.20 3.52 -10.33
C MET A 52 -0.19 2.89 -11.29
N ARG A 53 0.81 3.65 -11.74
CA ARG A 53 1.88 3.14 -12.62
C ARG A 53 2.72 2.04 -11.97
N ILE A 54 2.96 2.12 -10.66
CA ILE A 54 3.68 1.07 -9.92
C ILE A 54 2.80 -0.16 -9.71
N ARG A 55 1.50 0.02 -9.44
CA ARG A 55 0.49 -1.06 -9.30
C ARG A 55 0.36 -1.91 -10.56
N GLU A 56 0.52 -1.31 -11.74
CA GLU A 56 0.52 -2.04 -13.01
C GLU A 56 1.66 -3.07 -13.11
N ARG A 57 2.71 -2.90 -12.31
CA ARG A 57 3.95 -3.68 -12.40
C ARG A 57 4.18 -4.62 -11.21
N TYR A 58 3.60 -4.30 -10.05
CA TYR A 58 3.80 -5.05 -8.82
C TYR A 58 2.48 -5.28 -8.07
N PRO A 59 2.32 -6.45 -7.43
CA PRO A 59 1.29 -6.65 -6.43
C PRO A 59 1.41 -5.59 -5.33
N MET A 60 0.27 -5.15 -4.82
CA MET A 60 0.20 -4.07 -3.82
C MET A 60 -0.74 -4.43 -2.69
N VAL A 61 -0.29 -4.19 -1.46
CA VAL A 61 -1.09 -4.24 -0.23
C VAL A 61 -1.37 -2.81 0.22
N LEU A 62 -2.62 -2.54 0.59
CA LEU A 62 -3.03 -1.27 1.16
C LEU A 62 -3.10 -1.41 2.67
N HIS A 63 -2.40 -0.53 3.38
CA HIS A 63 -2.35 -0.50 4.83
C HIS A 63 -2.94 0.82 5.32
N GLY A 64 -4.10 0.78 6.00
CA GLY A 64 -4.70 1.94 6.64
C GLY A 64 -4.24 2.09 8.08
N VAL A 65 -3.90 3.30 8.51
CA VAL A 65 -3.41 3.63 9.87
C VAL A 65 -4.34 4.56 10.65
N SER A 66 -5.35 5.14 10.02
CA SER A 66 -6.15 6.26 10.57
C SER A 66 -7.56 5.87 10.99
N MET A 67 -7.98 4.62 10.77
CA MET A 67 -9.33 4.13 11.10
C MET A 67 -9.61 4.12 12.61
N SER A 68 -8.58 4.08 13.45
CA SER A 68 -8.69 4.13 14.91
C SER A 68 -9.63 3.07 15.51
N ILE A 69 -9.48 1.81 15.08
CA ILE A 69 -10.39 0.69 15.42
C ILE A 69 -10.54 0.47 16.94
N GLY A 70 -9.50 0.79 17.73
CA GLY A 70 -9.52 0.66 19.19
C GLY A 70 -10.10 1.87 19.95
N SER A 71 -10.62 2.87 19.25
CA SER A 71 -11.17 4.10 19.85
C SER A 71 -12.54 3.88 20.49
N THR A 72 -12.90 4.76 21.43
CA THR A 72 -14.27 4.88 21.96
C THR A 72 -15.16 5.79 21.12
N GLN A 73 -14.58 6.53 20.17
CA GLN A 73 -15.34 7.37 19.24
C GLN A 73 -16.07 6.50 18.21
N PRO A 74 -17.24 6.93 17.69
CA PRO A 74 -17.87 6.26 16.57
C PRO A 74 -16.95 6.20 15.34
N LEU A 75 -17.14 5.16 14.52
CA LEU A 75 -16.43 5.02 13.26
C LEU A 75 -16.74 6.18 12.31
N ASP A 76 -15.70 6.83 11.78
CA ASP A 76 -15.85 7.85 10.76
C ASP A 76 -16.36 7.23 9.45
N ARG A 77 -17.59 7.58 9.07
CA ARG A 77 -18.21 7.08 7.84
C ARG A 77 -17.66 7.76 6.59
N ASN A 78 -17.16 8.98 6.69
CA ASN A 78 -16.55 9.68 5.56
C ASN A 78 -15.21 9.04 5.19
N TYR A 79 -14.46 8.53 6.17
CA TYR A 79 -13.23 7.77 5.93
C TYR A 79 -13.46 6.46 5.14
N LEU A 80 -14.68 5.91 5.19
CA LEU A 80 -15.06 4.66 4.53
C LEU A 80 -15.86 4.84 3.23
N ALA A 81 -16.22 6.08 2.88
CA ALA A 81 -17.11 6.40 1.77
C ALA A 81 -16.40 6.47 0.42
#